data_AF-A0A3E1KNB7-F1
#
_entry.id   AF-A0A3E1KNB7-F1
#
_cell.length_a   1.000
_cell.length_b   1.000
_cell.length_c   1.000
_cell.angle_alpha   90.00
_cell.angle_beta   90.00
_cell.angle_gamma   90.00
#
_symmetry.space_group_name_H-M   'P 1'
#
loop_
_entity.id
_entity.type
_entity.pdbx_description
1 polymer ?
#
loop_
_entity_poly.entity_id
_entity_poly.type
_entity_poly.pdbx_seq_one_letter_code
_entity_poly.pdbx_strand_id
1 'polypeptide(L)'
;MMAHAQLHRRAQRLLPAGIDTVALLPAALPQPWERSALSALPLHRDGRRGVVGLQMHADTAQALRVGGHAFLQAAPQQHTPASKARTRSYGHWQRLSNGSYWARSTDALLGVLLATEEAVVWLLWQQPEPGAAPHGRWLR
;
A
#
# COMPACT_ATOMS: atom_id res chain seq x y z
N MET A 1 -16.44 -2.10 -18.91
CA MET A 1 -16.05 -1.01 -17.97
C MET A 1 -16.24 -1.32 -16.48
N MET A 2 -17.20 -2.15 -16.05
CA MET A 2 -17.47 -2.44 -14.62
C MET A 2 -16.26 -2.98 -13.82
N ALA A 3 -15.42 -3.82 -14.43
CA ALA A 3 -14.29 -4.45 -13.76
C ALA A 3 -13.24 -3.45 -13.25
N HIS A 4 -12.98 -2.37 -13.98
CA HIS A 4 -12.02 -1.33 -13.58
C HIS A 4 -12.53 -0.53 -12.38
N ALA A 5 -13.80 -0.12 -12.40
CA ALA A 5 -14.40 0.59 -11.27
C ALA A 5 -14.54 -0.30 -10.01
N GLN A 6 -14.73 -1.61 -10.18
CA GLN A 6 -14.71 -2.56 -9.07
C GLN A 6 -13.31 -2.76 -8.51
N LEU A 7 -12.30 -2.89 -9.38
CA LEU A 7 -10.90 -3.01 -8.98
C LEU A 7 -10.43 -1.74 -8.25
N HIS A 8 -10.74 -0.56 -8.77
CA HIS A 8 -10.43 0.72 -8.13
C HIS A 8 -11.04 0.78 -6.72
N ARG A 9 -12.34 0.49 -6.58
CA ARG A 9 -13.00 0.48 -5.26
C ARG A 9 -12.43 -0.55 -4.30
N ARG A 10 -12.02 -1.73 -4.79
CA ARG A 10 -11.36 -2.74 -3.96
C ARG A 10 -9.98 -2.28 -3.51
N ALA A 11 -9.18 -1.73 -4.42
CA ALA A 11 -7.84 -1.22 -4.11
C ALA A 11 -7.92 -0.04 -3.12
N GLN A 12 -8.87 0.89 -3.31
CA GLN A 12 -9.10 2.01 -2.39
C GLN A 12 -9.44 1.55 -0.97
N ARG A 13 -10.25 0.48 -0.82
CA ARG A 13 -10.58 -0.10 0.50
C ARG A 13 -9.37 -0.75 1.19
N LEU A 14 -8.33 -1.07 0.44
CA LEU A 14 -7.08 -1.62 0.94
C LEU A 14 -6.05 -0.54 1.20
N LEU A 15 -6.29 0.73 0.88
CA LEU A 15 -5.36 1.80 1.23
C LEU A 15 -5.53 2.23 2.69
N PRO A 16 -4.47 2.77 3.32
CA PRO A 16 -4.58 3.46 4.60
C PRO A 16 -5.56 4.62 4.50
N ALA A 17 -6.28 4.89 5.60
CA ALA A 17 -7.19 6.02 5.67
C ALA A 17 -6.46 7.35 5.36
N GLY A 18 -7.15 8.28 4.70
CA GLY A 18 -6.59 9.58 4.31
C GLY A 18 -5.77 9.57 3.02
N ILE A 19 -5.63 8.43 2.34
CA ILE A 19 -5.04 8.35 1.01
C ILE A 19 -6.15 8.19 -0.05
N ASP A 20 -6.57 9.31 -0.63
CA ASP A 20 -7.58 9.30 -1.69
C ASP A 20 -6.96 9.13 -3.09
N THR A 21 -7.59 8.29 -3.92
CA THR A 21 -7.18 8.03 -5.31
C THR A 21 -8.32 8.24 -6.29
N VAL A 22 -7.99 8.64 -7.52
CA VAL A 22 -8.97 9.03 -8.56
C VAL A 22 -9.05 8.05 -9.72
N ALA A 23 -7.99 7.29 -9.98
CA ALA A 23 -7.94 6.39 -11.13
C ALA A 23 -6.99 5.22 -10.90
N LEU A 24 -7.24 4.13 -11.60
CA LEU A 24 -6.23 3.09 -11.81
C LEU A 24 -5.24 3.57 -12.87
N LEU A 25 -3.96 3.39 -12.59
CA LEU A 25 -2.94 3.55 -13.62
C LEU A 25 -2.98 2.35 -14.57
N PRO A 26 -2.55 2.52 -15.84
CA PRO A 26 -2.27 1.40 -16.72
C PRO A 26 -1.37 0.41 -15.98
N ALA A 27 -1.52 -0.89 -16.25
CA ALA A 27 -0.75 -1.96 -15.62
C ALA A 27 0.74 -1.98 -15.99
N ALA A 28 1.40 -0.81 -15.99
CA ALA A 28 2.82 -0.67 -16.01
C ALA A 28 3.31 -0.72 -14.55
N LEU A 29 3.97 -1.83 -14.19
CA LEU A 29 4.88 -1.80 -13.05
C LEU A 29 5.89 -0.65 -13.26
N PRO A 30 6.25 0.13 -12.23
CA PRO A 30 7.32 1.12 -12.37
C PRO A 30 8.65 0.39 -12.60
N GLN A 31 9.08 0.24 -13.87
CA GLN A 31 10.31 -0.45 -14.30
C GLN A 31 10.43 -1.89 -13.71
N PRO A 32 11.52 -2.67 -13.85
CA PRO A 32 11.51 -4.04 -13.32
C PRO A 32 11.60 -3.94 -11.80
N TRP A 33 10.44 -3.94 -11.15
CA TRP A 33 10.21 -3.96 -9.70
C TRP A 33 11.25 -4.81 -8.97
N GLU A 34 11.56 -5.98 -9.51
CA GLU A 34 12.55 -6.93 -9.00
C GLU A 34 13.93 -6.30 -8.75
N ARG A 35 14.33 -5.31 -9.56
CA ARG A 35 15.59 -4.59 -9.45
C ARG A 35 15.49 -3.28 -8.66
N SER A 36 14.29 -2.87 -8.23
CA SER A 36 14.11 -1.70 -7.40
C SER A 36 14.48 -2.01 -5.95
N ALA A 37 15.02 -1.03 -5.22
CA ALA A 37 15.21 -1.14 -3.76
C ALA A 37 13.91 -1.52 -3.01
N LEU A 38 12.76 -1.29 -3.65
CA LEU A 38 11.45 -1.65 -3.16
C LEU A 38 11.20 -3.17 -3.12
N SER A 39 11.79 -3.97 -4.02
CA SER A 39 11.67 -5.44 -3.98
C SER A 39 12.32 -6.07 -2.76
N ALA A 40 13.27 -5.36 -2.14
CA ALA A 40 13.94 -5.78 -0.92
C ALA A 40 13.07 -5.55 0.34
N LEU A 41 11.98 -4.77 0.24
CA LEU A 41 11.12 -4.48 1.38
C LEU A 41 10.44 -5.76 1.90
N PRO A 42 10.26 -5.90 3.23
CA PRO A 42 9.92 -7.16 3.87
C PRO A 42 8.42 -7.48 3.79
N LEU A 43 7.89 -7.56 2.57
CA LEU A 43 6.70 -8.37 2.31
C LEU A 43 7.10 -9.84 2.44
N HIS A 44 6.18 -10.70 2.86
CA HIS A 44 6.49 -12.13 2.85
C HIS A 44 6.92 -12.55 1.42
N ARG A 45 7.83 -13.52 1.31
CA ARG A 45 8.39 -13.90 0.00
C ARG A 45 7.72 -15.14 -0.60
N ASP A 46 6.91 -15.85 0.19
CA ASP A 46 6.34 -17.13 -0.20
C ASP A 46 4.91 -16.98 -0.77
N GLY A 47 4.78 -17.00 -2.10
CA GLY A 47 3.49 -17.04 -2.80
C GLY A 47 3.32 -16.04 -3.94
N ARG A 48 2.12 -16.02 -4.53
CA ARG A 48 1.80 -15.17 -5.69
C ARG A 48 1.75 -13.71 -5.28
N ARG A 49 2.34 -12.84 -6.11
CA ARG A 49 2.44 -11.40 -5.82
C ARG A 49 1.77 -10.60 -6.92
N GLY A 50 1.33 -9.40 -6.58
CA GLY A 50 0.83 -8.47 -7.57
C GLY A 50 0.97 -7.03 -7.10
N VAL A 51 0.81 -6.12 -8.05
CA VAL A 51 0.84 -4.69 -7.83
C VAL A 51 -0.23 -4.01 -8.66
N VAL A 52 -0.76 -2.92 -8.13
CA VAL A 52 -1.64 -2.02 -8.86
C VAL A 52 -1.24 -0.58 -8.56
N GLY A 53 -1.14 0.22 -9.61
CA GLY A 53 -0.93 1.65 -9.52
C GLY A 53 -2.25 2.39 -9.45
N LEU A 54 -2.31 3.40 -8.59
CA LEU A 54 -3.44 4.29 -8.43
C LEU A 54 -2.95 5.73 -8.51
N GLN A 55 -3.64 6.57 -9.26
CA GLN A 55 -3.39 8.00 -9.28
C GLN A 55 -3.93 8.61 -7.98
N MET A 56 -3.07 9.28 -7.20
CA MET A 56 -3.51 10.05 -6.02
C MET A 56 -4.41 11.21 -6.43
N HIS A 57 -5.38 11.52 -5.58
CA HIS A 57 -6.08 12.79 -5.65
C HIS A 57 -5.08 13.96 -5.50
N ALA A 58 -5.30 15.06 -6.21
CA ALA A 58 -4.41 16.22 -6.18
C ALA A 58 -4.24 16.77 -4.75
N ASP A 59 -5.33 16.84 -3.99
CA ASP A 59 -5.31 17.29 -2.59
C ASP A 59 -4.46 16.37 -1.69
N THR A 60 -4.58 15.05 -1.84
CA THR A 60 -3.75 14.07 -1.11
C THR A 60 -2.28 14.25 -1.46
N ALA A 61 -1.96 14.39 -2.75
CA ALA A 61 -0.59 14.60 -3.20
C ALA A 61 -0.01 15.93 -2.68
N GLN A 62 -0.82 16.99 -2.67
CA GLN A 62 -0.43 18.29 -2.15
C GLN A 62 -0.23 18.27 -0.63
N ALA A 63 -1.16 17.66 0.12
CA ALA A 63 -1.05 17.48 1.56
C ALA A 63 0.18 16.65 1.94
N LEU A 64 0.52 15.64 1.13
CA LEU A 64 1.74 14.84 1.31
C LEU A 64 3.01 15.64 0.99
N ARG A 65 3.02 16.49 -0.04
CA ARG A 65 4.16 17.36 -0.37
C ARG A 65 4.44 18.38 0.73
N VAL A 66 3.39 18.99 1.27
CA VAL A 66 3.50 20.05 2.29
C VAL A 66 3.73 19.45 3.68
N GLY A 67 2.95 18.44 4.06
CA GLY A 67 2.96 17.85 5.40
C GLY A 67 3.93 16.67 5.56
N GLY A 68 4.37 16.05 4.47
CA GLY A 68 5.35 14.97 4.47
C GLY A 68 5.00 13.83 5.43
N HIS A 69 5.98 13.43 6.25
CA HIS A 69 5.81 12.39 7.25
C HIS A 69 4.73 12.74 8.29
N ALA A 70 4.58 14.02 8.67
CA ALA A 70 3.60 14.45 9.66
C ALA A 70 2.16 14.27 9.16
N PHE A 71 1.90 14.51 7.88
CA PHE A 71 0.60 14.20 7.26
C PHE A 71 0.26 12.71 7.39
N LEU A 72 1.24 11.84 7.16
CA LEU A 72 1.08 10.39 7.23
C LEU A 72 0.95 9.84 8.66
N GLN A 73 1.50 10.55 9.67
CA GLN A 73 1.27 10.24 11.08
C GLN A 73 -0.08 10.75 11.58
N ALA A 74 -0.53 11.90 11.07
CA ALA A 74 -1.80 12.52 11.43
C ALA A 74 -3.00 11.82 10.79
N ALA A 75 -2.80 11.19 9.62
CA ALA A 75 -3.77 10.29 9.02
C ALA A 75 -4.06 9.18 10.05
N PRO A 76 -5.27 9.14 10.63
CA PRO A 76 -5.54 8.25 11.73
C PRO A 76 -5.27 6.83 11.24
N GLN A 77 -4.32 6.15 11.89
CA GLN A 77 -4.29 4.70 11.92
C GLN A 77 -5.62 4.28 12.56
N GLN A 78 -6.70 4.26 11.77
CA GLN A 78 -8.05 3.98 12.24
C GLN A 78 -8.09 2.51 12.63
N HIS A 79 -7.60 2.22 13.83
CA HIS A 79 -8.21 1.23 14.70
C HIS A 79 -9.62 1.72 14.98
N THR A 80 -10.53 1.44 14.06
CA THR A 80 -11.96 1.45 14.36
C THR A 80 -12.27 0.13 15.05
N PRO A 81 -12.56 0.09 16.36
CA PRO A 81 -13.21 -1.06 16.93
C PRO A 81 -14.66 -1.09 16.40
N ALA A 82 -15.13 -2.28 16.04
CA ALA A 82 -16.52 -2.58 15.69
C ALA A 82 -17.03 -2.18 14.28
N SER A 83 -16.52 -2.85 13.25
CA SER A 83 -17.39 -3.36 12.18
C SER A 83 -16.79 -4.63 11.61
N LYS A 84 -17.62 -5.65 11.35
CA LYS A 84 -17.23 -7.04 11.03
C LYS A 84 -16.45 -7.25 9.72
N ALA A 85 -16.00 -6.19 9.05
CA ALA A 85 -15.02 -6.26 7.98
C ALA A 85 -13.68 -5.77 8.55
N ARG A 86 -12.71 -6.67 8.74
CA ARG A 86 -11.34 -6.34 9.20
C ARG A 86 -10.77 -5.21 8.33
N THR A 87 -10.88 -3.96 8.77
CA THR A 87 -10.07 -2.87 8.24
C THR A 87 -8.63 -3.23 8.60
N ARG A 88 -7.82 -3.45 7.57
CA ARG A 88 -6.45 -3.93 7.74
C ARG A 88 -5.58 -2.79 8.27
N SER A 89 -4.86 -3.05 9.35
CA SER A 89 -3.97 -2.06 9.96
C SER A 89 -2.61 -1.99 9.22
N TYR A 90 -2.00 -0.81 9.28
CA TYR A 90 -0.67 -0.53 8.73
C TYR A 90 0.31 -0.15 9.83
N GLY A 91 1.56 -0.58 9.67
CA GLY A 91 2.67 -0.16 10.53
C GLY A 91 3.08 1.30 10.27
N HIS A 92 4.18 1.71 10.90
CA HIS A 92 4.72 3.06 10.72
C HIS A 92 5.16 3.31 9.28
N TRP A 93 4.90 4.54 8.83
CA TRP A 93 5.41 5.03 7.55
C TRP A 93 6.93 5.22 7.63
N GLN A 94 7.62 4.70 6.63
CA GLN A 94 9.06 4.83 6.44
C GLN A 94 9.31 5.74 5.24
N ARG A 95 10.19 6.72 5.38
CA ARG A 95 10.62 7.57 4.28
C ARG A 95 11.79 6.89 3.55
N LEU A 96 11.70 6.81 2.23
CA LEU A 96 12.75 6.27 1.37
C LEU A 96 13.67 7.39 0.90
N SER A 97 14.88 7.04 0.46
CA SER A 97 15.91 7.99 0.02
C SER A 97 15.50 8.83 -1.18
N ASN A 98 14.60 8.31 -2.02
CA ASN A 98 14.03 9.01 -3.18
C ASN A 98 12.84 9.94 -2.82
N GLY A 99 12.54 10.13 -1.52
CA GLY A 99 11.44 10.99 -1.07
C GLY A 99 10.06 10.32 -1.05
N SER A 100 9.96 9.07 -1.51
CA SER A 100 8.74 8.27 -1.39
C SER A 100 8.49 7.81 0.06
N TYR A 101 7.26 7.43 0.35
CA TYR A 101 6.87 6.86 1.65
C TYR A 101 6.36 5.44 1.50
N TRP A 102 6.69 4.57 2.44
CA TRP A 102 6.31 3.18 2.46
C TRP A 102 5.65 2.81 3.77
N ALA A 103 4.58 2.02 3.72
CA ALA A 103 4.02 1.35 4.89
C ALA A 103 3.69 -0.10 4.56
N ARG A 104 3.91 -0.97 5.54
CA ARG A 104 3.55 -2.39 5.47
C ARG A 104 2.34 -2.65 6.34
N SER A 105 1.40 -3.45 5.85
CA SER A 105 0.30 -3.97 6.67
C SER A 105 0.82 -4.84 7.82
N THR A 106 0.06 -4.93 8.91
CA THR A 106 0.47 -5.67 10.12
C THR A 106 0.62 -7.17 9.89
N ASP A 107 -0.06 -7.75 8.89
CA ASP A 107 0.06 -9.15 8.52
C ASP A 107 1.11 -9.42 7.43
N ALA A 108 1.87 -8.39 7.02
CA ALA A 108 2.93 -8.46 6.02
C ALA A 108 2.51 -8.95 4.62
N LEU A 109 1.20 -9.01 4.31
CA LEU A 109 0.70 -9.44 3.00
C LEU A 109 0.42 -8.27 2.05
N LEU A 110 0.30 -7.04 2.57
CA LEU A 110 0.18 -5.81 1.79
C LEU A 110 1.27 -4.81 2.10
N GLY A 111 1.62 -4.06 1.08
CA GLY A 111 2.52 -2.92 1.12
C GLY A 111 1.96 -1.76 0.33
N VAL A 112 2.19 -0.55 0.81
CA VAL A 112 1.71 0.69 0.19
C VAL A 112 2.88 1.63 0.04
N LEU A 113 3.13 2.04 -1.20
CA LEU A 113 4.17 2.99 -1.55
C LEU A 113 3.52 4.25 -2.12
N LEU A 114 3.89 5.40 -1.57
CA LEU A 114 3.49 6.72 -2.04
C LEU A 114 4.66 7.35 -2.77
N ALA A 115 4.52 7.48 -4.09
CA ALA A 115 5.44 8.19 -4.96
C ALA A 115 4.95 9.65 -5.07
N THR A 116 5.45 10.49 -4.16
CA THR A 116 4.95 11.85 -3.91
C THR A 116 5.11 12.78 -5.12
N GLU A 117 6.23 12.66 -5.83
CA GLU A 117 6.53 13.51 -7.00
C GLU A 117 5.57 13.17 -8.15
N GLU A 118 5.39 11.89 -8.43
CA GLU A 118 4.55 11.36 -9.50
C GLU A 118 3.04 11.40 -9.16
N ALA A 119 2.70 11.74 -7.92
CA ALA A 119 1.34 11.65 -7.38
C ALA A 119 0.72 10.26 -7.54
N VAL A 120 1.52 9.20 -7.33
CA VAL A 120 1.09 7.80 -7.49
C VAL A 120 1.11 7.03 -6.17
N VAL A 121 0.11 6.18 -5.96
CA VAL A 121 0.15 5.10 -4.96
C VAL A 121 0.35 3.77 -5.64
N TRP A 122 1.31 2.99 -5.17
CA TRP A 122 1.43 1.58 -5.53
C TRP A 122 0.94 0.73 -4.37
N LEU A 123 -0.12 -0.03 -4.61
CA LEU A 123 -0.59 -1.06 -3.70
C LEU A 123 0.00 -2.40 -4.13
N LEU A 124 0.79 -2.99 -3.25
CA LEU A 124 1.44 -4.26 -3.44
C LEU A 124 0.78 -5.31 -2.56
N TRP A 125 0.59 -6.50 -3.11
CA TRP A 125 0.04 -7.61 -2.36
C TRP A 125 0.75 -8.91 -2.62
N GLN A 126 0.56 -9.81 -1.68
CA GLN A 126 0.91 -11.19 -1.77
C GLN A 126 -0.29 -12.04 -1.35
N GLN A 127 -0.60 -13.02 -2.16
CA GLN A 127 -1.48 -14.10 -1.81
C GLN A 127 -0.65 -15.23 -1.21
N PRO A 128 -0.88 -15.61 0.06
CA PRO A 128 -0.26 -16.81 0.60
C PRO A 128 -0.71 -18.01 -0.23
N GLU A 129 0.21 -18.93 -0.54
CA GLU A 129 -0.15 -20.17 -1.24
C GLU A 129 -1.15 -20.97 -0.38
N PRO A 130 -2.23 -21.49 -0.98
CA PRO A 130 -3.16 -22.37 -0.26
C PRO A 130 -2.41 -23.63 0.18
N GLY A 131 -2.16 -23.76 1.48
CA GLY A 131 -1.40 -24.86 2.07
C GLY A 131 -0.17 -24.44 2.87
N ALA A 132 0.25 -23.17 2.79
CA ALA A 132 1.21 -22.63 3.75
C ALA A 132 0.53 -22.59 5.13
N ALA A 133 1.01 -23.40 6.07
CA ALA A 133 0.55 -23.37 7.45
C ALA A 133 0.59 -21.93 7.98
N PRO A 134 -0.31 -21.54 8.90
CA PRO A 134 -0.17 -20.26 9.59
C PRO A 134 1.12 -20.35 10.40
N HIS A 135 2.22 -19.86 9.83
CA HIS A 135 3.51 -19.79 10.51
C HIS A 135 3.45 -18.71 11.58
N GLY A 136 2.76 -19.04 12.67
CA GLY A 136 3.13 -18.52 13.97
C GLY A 136 4.61 -18.82 14.17
N ARG A 137 5.35 -17.78 14.58
CA ARG A 137 6.75 -17.82 15.07
C ARG A 137 7.83 -17.40 14.07
N TRP A 138 7.92 -16.08 13.84
CA TRP A 138 9.16 -15.44 13.40
C TRP A 138 9.38 -14.13 14.17
N LEU A 139 9.59 -14.27 15.49
CA LEU A 139 10.38 -13.36 16.30
C LEU A 139 11.44 -14.23 17.00
N ARG A 140 12.60 -14.34 16.35
CA ARG A 140 13.91 -14.44 16.98
C ARG A 140 14.86 -13.59 16.17
#